data_AF-A0A1I2F0C3-F1
#
_entry.id   AF-A0A1I2F0C3-F1
#
_cell.length_a   1.000
_cell.length_b   1.000
_cell.length_c   1.000
_cell.angle_alpha   90.00
_cell.angle_beta   90.00
_cell.angle_gamma   90.00
#
_symmetry.space_group_name_H-M   'P 1'
#
loop_
_entity.id
_entity.type
_entity.pdbx_description
1 polymer ?
#
loop_
_entity_poly.entity_id
_entity_poly.type
_entity_poly.pdbx_seq_one_letter_code
_entity_poly.pdbx_strand_id
1 'polypeptide(L)' 'METVTLSQIVEKLVPELSSFLTKRELAINIVLRDGLAVLEPEDAREIVHHSICEHQIEALLQ' A
#
# COMPACT_ATOMS: atom_id res chain seq x y z
N MET A 1 -11.63 9.31 7.08
CA MET A 1 -10.91 9.55 5.82
C MET A 1 -9.52 10.04 6.20
N GLU A 2 -8.58 9.12 6.24
CA GLU A 2 -7.19 9.38 6.58
C GLU A 2 -6.33 9.00 5.38
N THR A 3 -5.39 9.87 5.01
CA THR A 3 -4.45 9.59 3.94
C THR A 3 -3.14 9.13 4.57
N VAL A 4 -2.75 7.89 4.28
CA VAL A 4 -1.50 7.30 4.73
C VAL A 4 -0.70 6.84 3.53
N THR A 5 0.61 6.75 3.68
CA THR A 5 1.45 6.19 2.61
C THR A 5 1.43 4.66 2.65
N LEU A 6 1.64 4.03 1.50
CA LEU A 6 1.77 2.58 1.42
C LEU A 6 2.91 2.08 2.32
N SER A 7 4.01 2.84 2.43
CA SER A 7 5.07 2.57 3.40
C SER A 7 4.55 2.39 4.81
N GLN A 8 3.68 3.30 5.29
CA GLN A 8 3.14 3.22 6.65
C GLN A 8 2.25 2.00 6.86
N ILE A 9 1.44 1.65 5.86
CA ILE A 9 0.59 0.45 5.90
C ILE A 9 1.47 -0.79 6.02
N VAL A 10 2.46 -0.89 5.14
CA VAL A 10 3.36 -2.03 5.05
C VAL A 10 4.21 -2.14 6.32
N GLU A 11 4.84 -1.06 6.79
CA GLU A 11 5.64 -1.08 8.02
C GLU A 11 4.84 -1.47 9.26
N LYS A 12 3.55 -1.12 9.33
CA LYS A 12 2.71 -1.40 10.50
C LYS A 12 2.07 -2.79 10.48
N LEU A 13 1.58 -3.22 9.32
CA LEU A 13 0.72 -4.40 9.21
C LEU A 13 1.42 -5.58 8.55
N VAL A 14 2.28 -5.32 7.56
CA VAL A 14 2.95 -6.34 6.74
C VAL A 14 4.39 -5.95 6.40
N PRO A 15 5.27 -5.78 7.40
CA PRO A 15 6.62 -5.26 7.18
C PRO A 15 7.46 -6.17 6.29
N GLU A 16 7.10 -7.45 6.20
CA GLU A 16 7.64 -8.43 5.27
C GLU A 16 7.54 -8.00 3.78
N LEU A 17 6.49 -7.28 3.40
CA LEU A 17 6.30 -6.81 2.02
C LEU A 17 7.12 -5.54 1.70
N SER A 18 7.63 -4.83 2.72
CA SER A 18 8.41 -3.59 2.53
C SER A 18 9.66 -3.80 1.69
N SER A 19 10.27 -4.98 1.79
CA SER A 19 11.47 -5.35 1.04
C SER A 19 11.18 -5.76 -0.41
N PHE A 20 9.92 -6.06 -0.74
CA PHE A 20 9.50 -6.41 -2.09
C PHE A 20 9.01 -5.20 -2.89
N LEU A 21 8.65 -4.12 -2.19
CA LEU A 21 8.13 -2.89 -2.78
C LEU A 21 9.26 -1.96 -3.21
N THR A 22 9.05 -1.26 -4.32
CA THR A 22 9.96 -0.19 -4.74
C THR A 22 9.67 1.12 -4.00
N LYS A 23 10.67 2.02 -3.94
CA LYS A 23 10.49 3.36 -3.33
C LYS A 23 9.33 4.15 -3.93
N ARG A 24 9.02 3.92 -5.21
CA ARG A 24 7.91 4.56 -5.92
C ARG A 24 6.56 4.05 -5.39
N GLU A 25 6.46 2.76 -5.14
CA GLU A 25 5.25 2.14 -4.59
C GLU A 25 5.04 2.48 -3.12
N LEU A 26 6.12 2.50 -2.33
CA LEU A 26 6.05 2.91 -0.91
C LEU A 26 5.58 4.36 -0.74
N ALA A 27 5.82 5.21 -1.74
CA ALA A 27 5.40 6.61 -1.75
C ALA A 27 3.94 6.82 -2.21
N ILE A 28 3.19 5.75 -2.51
CA ILE A 28 1.79 5.85 -2.92
C ILE A 28 0.94 6.29 -1.73
N ASN A 29 0.07 7.28 -1.96
CA ASN A 29 -0.89 7.74 -0.97
C ASN A 29 -2.17 6.90 -1.06
N ILE A 30 -2.51 6.25 0.04
CA ILE A 30 -3.73 5.45 0.20
C ILE A 30 -4.69 6.22 1.11
N VAL A 31 -5.94 6.33 0.67
CA VAL A 31 -7.01 6.95 1.46
C VAL A 31 -7.81 5.87 2.17
N LEU A 32 -7.63 5.76 3.48
CA LEU A 32 -8.38 4.86 4.34
C LEU A 32 -9.64 5.57 4.84
N ARG A 33 -10.80 4.91 4.69
CA ARG A 33 -12.07 5.46 5.18
C ARG A 33 -12.06 5.57 6.70
N ASP A 34 -11.67 4.48 7.35
CA ASP A 34 -11.78 4.25 8.79
C ASP A 34 -10.44 4.48 9.53
N GLY A 35 -9.35 4.62 8.77
CA GLY A 35 -8.01 4.94 9.27
C GLY A 35 -7.10 3.72 9.38
N LEU A 36 -5.80 3.95 9.62
CA LEU A 36 -4.81 2.87 9.67
C LEU A 36 -4.95 1.98 10.91
N ALA A 37 -5.50 2.51 12.00
CA ALA A 37 -5.59 1.82 13.29
C ALA A 37 -6.56 0.64 13.31
N VAL A 38 -7.55 0.64 12.41
CA VAL A 38 -8.57 -0.40 12.28
C VAL A 38 -8.38 -1.25 11.02
N LEU A 39 -7.31 -0.98 10.26
CA LEU A 39 -6.98 -1.74 9.07
C LEU A 39 -6.38 -3.09 9.46
N GLU A 40 -7.01 -4.16 9.02
CA GLU A 40 -6.54 -5.52 9.26
C GLU A 40 -5.34 -5.85 8.38
N PRO A 41 -4.43 -6.74 8.82
CA PRO A 41 -3.28 -7.15 8.03
C PRO A 41 -3.67 -7.88 6.74
N GLU A 42 -4.85 -8.50 6.68
CA GLU A 42 -5.37 -9.14 5.46
C GLU A 42 -5.77 -8.08 4.43
N ASP A 43 -6.59 -7.09 4.81
CA ASP A 43 -6.91 -5.93 3.98
C ASP A 43 -5.68 -5.12 3.56
N ALA A 44 -4.69 -5.00 4.45
CA ALA A 44 -3.43 -4.32 4.12
C ALA A 44 -2.70 -5.00 2.96
N ARG A 45 -2.70 -6.34 2.90
CA ARG A 45 -2.09 -7.09 1.77
C ARG A 45 -2.85 -6.85 0.48
N GLU A 46 -4.17 -6.85 0.54
CA GLU A 46 -5.03 -6.56 -0.62
C GLU A 46 -4.75 -5.15 -1.15
N ILE A 47 -4.71 -4.15 -0.28
CA ILE A 47 -4.38 -2.77 -0.65
C ILE A 47 -2.99 -2.70 -1.30
N VAL A 48 -1.99 -3.32 -0.69
CA VAL A 48 -0.62 -3.36 -1.23
C VAL A 48 -0.58 -4.03 -2.59
N HIS A 49 -1.19 -5.20 -2.72
CA HIS A 49 -1.21 -5.95 -3.96
C HIS A 49 -1.96 -5.20 -5.07
N HIS A 50 -3.10 -4.57 -4.74
CA HIS A 50 -3.86 -3.74 -5.67
C HIS A 50 -3.04 -2.53 -6.11
N SER A 51 -2.39 -1.84 -5.16
CA SER A 51 -1.60 -0.65 -5.43
C SER A 51 -0.38 -0.95 -6.32
N ILE A 52 0.33 -2.05 -6.04
CA ILE A 52 1.41 -2.59 -6.87
C ILE A 52 0.91 -2.94 -8.27
N CYS A 53 -0.21 -3.67 -8.36
CA CYS A 53 -0.75 -4.15 -9.63
C CYS A 53 -1.20 -2.99 -10.53
N GLU A 54 -1.95 -2.03 -9.98
CA GLU A 54 -2.38 -0.84 -10.74
C GLU A 54 -1.18 0.00 -11.20
N HIS A 55 -0.19 0.21 -10.34
CA HIS A 55 0.99 1.00 -10.72
C HIS A 55 1.90 0.28 -11.72
N GLN A 56 2.01 -1.04 -11.65
CA GLN A 56 2.74 -1.82 -12.66
C GLN A 56 2.01 -1.80 -14.00
N ILE A 57 0.68 -1.87 -14.00
CA ILE A 57 -0.14 -1.78 -15.22
C ILE A 57 -0.01 -0.37 -15.84
N GLU A 58 -0.11 0.70 -15.05
CA GLU A 58 0.14 2.06 -15.52
C GLU A 58 1.56 2.23 -16.08
N ALA A 59 2.57 1.63 -15.44
CA ALA A 59 3.96 1.69 -15.90
C ALA A 59 4.20 0.89 -17.21
N LEU A 60 3.46 -0.20 -17.44
CA LEU A 60 3.53 -1.01 -18.66
C LEU A 60 2.75 -0.39 -19.82
N LEU A 61 1.79 0.48 -19.54
CA LEU A 61 0.96 1.18 -20.53
C LEU A 61 1.53 2.55 -20.95
N GLN A 62 2.68 2.97 -20.40
CA GLN A 62 3.42 4.18 -20.79
C GLN A 62 4.47 3.92 -21.87
#